data_AF-A0A7S3P4Y6-F1
#
_entry.id   AF-A0A7S3P4Y6-F1
#
_cell.length_a   1.000
_cell.length_b   1.000
_cell.length_c   1.000
_cell.angle_alpha   90.00
_cell.angle_beta   90.00
_cell.angle_gamma   90.00
#
_symmetry.space_group_name_H-M   'P 1'
#
loop_
_entity.id
_entity.type
_entity.pdbx_description
1 polymer ?
#
loop_
_entity_poly.entity_id
_entity_poly.type
_entity_poly.pdbx_seq_one_letter_code
_entity_poly.pdbx_strand_id
1 'polypeptide(L)'
;MVLDGVIQLTERDEFSYHEMMTHLPLCSHPNPRRVLIVGGGDGFILREICRHACVEEIIMVDIDEMVVQVCKTYFHESTAAVFQDPRLTIVHADAAKYLENHES
;
A
#
# COMPACT_ATOMS: atom_id res chain seq x y z
N MET A 1 -6.75 -13.63 -0.40
CA MET A 1 -6.62 -13.39 1.06
C MET A 1 -8.00 -13.19 1.67
N VAL A 2 -8.22 -13.74 2.86
CA VAL A 2 -9.47 -13.59 3.62
C VAL A 2 -9.10 -13.10 5.02
N LEU A 3 -9.76 -12.05 5.49
CA LEU A 3 -9.62 -11.52 6.85
C LEU A 3 -11.01 -11.52 7.49
N ASP A 4 -11.13 -12.07 8.70
CA ASP A 4 -12.39 -12.19 9.45
C ASP A 4 -13.55 -12.79 8.64
N GLY A 5 -13.24 -13.77 7.77
CA GLY A 5 -14.21 -14.43 6.90
C GLY A 5 -14.63 -13.64 5.66
N VAL A 6 -14.08 -12.43 5.45
CA VAL A 6 -14.33 -11.58 4.28
C VAL A 6 -13.18 -11.67 3.28
N ILE A 7 -13.53 -11.93 2.02
CA ILE A 7 -12.55 -11.92 0.92
C ILE A 7 -12.05 -10.49 0.74
N GLN A 8 -10.74 -10.30 0.90
CA GLN A 8 -10.08 -9.01 0.67
C GLN A 8 -9.62 -8.88 -0.78
N LEU A 9 -9.05 -9.95 -1.33
CA LEU A 9 -8.56 -9.99 -2.70
C LEU A 9 -8.41 -11.42 -3.20
N THR A 10 -8.43 -11.59 -4.52
CA THR A 10 -7.98 -12.79 -5.22
C THR A 10 -6.87 -12.44 -6.20
N GLU A 11 -5.89 -13.32 -6.39
CA GLU A 11 -4.77 -13.05 -7.31
C GLU A 11 -5.21 -12.82 -8.76
N ARG A 12 -6.39 -13.31 -9.14
CA ARG A 12 -6.90 -13.22 -10.51
C ARG A 12 -7.46 -11.83 -10.85
N ASP A 13 -8.03 -11.12 -9.87
CA ASP A 13 -8.83 -9.91 -10.12
C ASP A 13 -8.42 -8.69 -9.28
N GLU A 14 -7.47 -8.83 -8.34
CA GLU A 14 -6.97 -7.75 -7.48
C GLU A 14 -6.54 -6.51 -8.28
N PHE A 15 -6.00 -6.69 -9.48
CA PHE A 15 -5.52 -5.60 -10.33
C PHE A 15 -6.60 -4.54 -10.57
N SER A 16 -7.86 -4.97 -10.76
CA SER A 16 -8.97 -4.06 -11.06
C SER A 16 -9.26 -3.09 -9.90
N TYR A 17 -9.10 -3.56 -8.66
CA TYR A 17 -9.26 -2.74 -7.47
C TYR A 17 -8.03 -1.86 -7.23
N HIS A 18 -6.83 -2.44 -7.25
CA HIS A 18 -5.61 -1.73 -6.87
C HIS A 18 -5.16 -0.70 -7.92
N GLU A 19 -5.29 -1.00 -9.22
CA GLU A 19 -4.99 -0.03 -10.28
C GLU A 19 -5.94 1.17 -10.20
N MET A 20 -7.23 0.94 -9.98
CA MET A 20 -8.22 2.01 -9.89
C MET A 20 -8.01 2.89 -8.66
N MET A 21 -7.79 2.28 -7.48
CA MET A 21 -7.54 3.06 -6.27
C MET A 21 -6.23 3.85 -6.33
N THR A 22 -5.23 3.38 -7.08
CA THR A 22 -3.91 4.00 -7.14
C THR A 22 -3.78 5.01 -8.26
N HIS A 23 -4.12 4.63 -9.49
CA HIS A 23 -3.83 5.42 -10.67
C HIS A 23 -4.80 6.58 -10.85
N LEU A 24 -6.06 6.46 -10.43
CA LEU A 24 -7.00 7.58 -10.49
C LEU A 24 -6.49 8.82 -9.74
N PRO A 25 -6.10 8.74 -8.44
CA PRO A 25 -5.57 9.90 -7.74
C PRO A 25 -4.19 10.34 -8.26
N LEU A 26 -3.27 9.41 -8.53
CA LEU A 26 -1.91 9.78 -8.97
C LEU A 26 -1.89 10.43 -10.35
N CYS A 27 -2.69 9.97 -11.30
CA CYS A 27 -2.77 10.55 -12.65
C CYS A 27 -3.57 11.87 -12.67
N SER A 28 -4.37 12.14 -11.64
CA SER A 28 -5.14 13.39 -11.54
C SER A 28 -4.35 14.51 -10.87
N HIS A 29 -3.31 14.17 -10.11
CA HIS A 29 -2.45 15.15 -9.45
C HIS A 29 -1.30 15.56 -10.39
N PRO A 30 -0.97 16.86 -10.53
CA PRO A 30 0.02 17.31 -11.51
C PRO A 30 1.45 16.84 -11.20
N ASN A 31 1.78 16.57 -9.93
CA ASN A 31 3.09 16.08 -9.51
C ASN A 31 3.05 15.36 -8.15
N PRO A 32 2.55 14.11 -8.07
CA PRO A 32 2.39 13.39 -6.80
C PRO A 32 3.74 12.86 -6.29
N ARG A 33 4.44 13.62 -5.44
CA ARG A 33 5.77 13.25 -4.93
C ARG A 33 5.74 12.48 -3.62
N ARG A 34 4.77 12.75 -2.74
CA ARG A 34 4.62 12.12 -1.43
C ARG A 34 3.25 11.46 -1.34
N VAL A 35 3.23 10.20 -0.95
CA VAL A 35 2.00 9.39 -0.90
C VAL A 35 1.85 8.76 0.47
N LEU A 36 0.67 8.90 1.05
CA LEU A 36 0.26 8.20 2.26
C LEU A 36 -0.75 7.10 1.90
N ILE A 37 -0.45 5.87 2.27
CA ILE A 37 -1.34 4.72 2.20
C ILE A 37 -1.88 4.48 3.61
N VAL A 38 -3.20 4.47 3.75
CA VAL A 38 -3.89 4.10 4.98
C VAL A 38 -4.39 2.66 4.84
N GLY A 39 -3.84 1.75 5.63
CA GLY A 39 -3.94 0.30 5.43
C GLY A 39 -3.00 -0.17 4.31
N GLY A 40 -3.48 -1.11 3.48
CA GLY A 40 -2.74 -1.59 2.31
C GLY A 40 -1.63 -2.59 2.63
N GLY A 41 -1.66 -3.23 3.79
CA GLY A 41 -0.69 -4.24 4.21
C GLY A 41 -0.55 -5.45 3.27
N ASP A 42 -1.47 -5.62 2.31
CA ASP A 42 -1.34 -6.60 1.23
C ASP A 42 -0.25 -6.27 0.19
N GLY A 43 0.20 -5.02 0.13
CA GLY A 43 1.29 -4.55 -0.74
C GLY A 43 0.90 -4.30 -2.20
N PHE A 44 -0.36 -4.49 -2.61
CA PHE A 44 -0.75 -4.31 -4.01
C PHE A 44 -0.94 -2.84 -4.38
N ILE A 45 -1.46 -2.01 -3.48
CA ILE A 45 -1.44 -0.54 -3.68
C ILE A 45 -0.01 -0.02 -3.78
N LEU A 46 0.86 -0.48 -2.87
CA LEU A 46 2.28 -0.15 -2.90
C LEU A 46 2.92 -0.54 -4.25
N ARG A 47 2.66 -1.75 -4.75
CA ARG A 47 3.13 -2.20 -6.07
C ARG A 47 2.75 -1.23 -7.18
N GLU A 48 1.51 -0.77 -7.21
CA GLU A 48 1.05 0.16 -8.23
C GLU A 48 1.64 1.57 -8.08
N ILE A 49 1.83 2.06 -6.85
CA ILE A 49 2.50 3.33 -6.58
C ILE A 49 3.97 3.26 -7.04
N CYS A 50 4.65 2.13 -6.82
CA CYS A 50 6.04 1.95 -7.18
C CYS A 50 6.32 2.16 -8.68
N ARG A 51 5.30 1.99 -9.55
CA ARG A 51 5.38 2.26 -11.00
C ARG A 51 5.50 3.74 -11.35
N HIS A 52 5.12 4.64 -10.45
CA HIS A 52 5.17 6.09 -10.66
C HIS A 52 6.53 6.63 -10.23
N ALA A 53 7.40 6.89 -11.22
CA ALA A 53 8.76 7.36 -10.97
C ALA A 53 8.85 8.77 -10.35
N CYS A 54 7.78 9.56 -10.45
CA CYS A 54 7.69 10.88 -9.80
C CYS A 54 7.45 10.81 -8.29
N VAL A 55 7.02 9.66 -7.76
CA VAL A 55 6.86 9.44 -6.33
C VAL A 55 8.23 9.23 -5.69
N GLU A 56 8.50 10.02 -4.66
CA GLU A 56 9.78 10.05 -3.93
C GLU A 56 9.66 9.49 -2.52
N GLU A 57 8.48 9.56 -1.91
CA GLU A 57 8.22 9.09 -0.54
C GLU A 57 6.86 8.39 -0.48
N ILE A 58 6.85 7.21 0.14
CA ILE A 58 5.66 6.39 0.37
C ILE A 58 5.61 6.06 1.85
N ILE A 59 4.58 6.51 2.54
CA ILE A 59 4.31 6.11 3.93
C ILE A 59 3.12 5.17 3.91
N MET A 60 3.29 3.96 4.44
CA MET A 60 2.20 3.01 4.64
C MET A 60 1.92 2.88 6.13
N VAL A 61 0.73 3.27 6.55
CA VAL A 61 0.29 3.15 7.94
C VAL A 61 -0.73 2.02 8.02
N ASP A 62 -0.31 0.89 8.59
CA ASP A 62 -1.17 -0.29 8.76
C ASP A 62 -1.18 -0.72 10.22
N ILE A 63 -2.35 -1.07 10.74
CA ILE A 63 -2.51 -1.43 12.15
C ILE A 63 -1.96 -2.83 12.44
N ASP A 64 -1.95 -3.73 11.45
CA ASP A 64 -1.62 -5.13 11.65
C ASP A 64 -0.32 -5.52 10.92
N GLU A 65 0.77 -5.59 11.67
CA GLU A 65 2.06 -6.07 11.16
C GLU A 65 1.98 -7.49 10.62
N MET A 66 1.11 -8.35 11.18
CA MET A 66 0.99 -9.75 10.76
C MET A 66 0.54 -9.86 9.30
N VAL A 67 -0.40 -9.01 8.86
CA VAL A 67 -0.87 -9.00 7.46
C VAL A 67 0.29 -8.74 6.51
N VAL A 68 1.14 -7.77 6.82
CA VAL A 68 2.33 -7.46 6.03
C VAL A 68 3.29 -8.65 5.96
N GLN A 69 3.55 -9.31 7.09
CA GLN A 69 4.45 -10.48 7.14
C GLN A 69 3.90 -11.68 6.36
N VAL A 70 2.59 -11.95 6.48
CA VAL A 70 1.90 -12.99 5.71
C VAL A 70 2.03 -12.70 4.21
N CYS A 71 1.78 -11.47 3.77
CA CYS A 71 1.85 -11.12 2.35
C CYS A 71 3.29 -11.24 1.81
N LYS A 72 4.30 -10.82 2.59
CA LYS A 72 5.73 -11.03 2.25
C LYS A 72 6.11 -12.50 2.10
N THR A 73 5.47 -13.39 2.86
CA THR A 73 5.81 -14.82 2.90
C THR A 73 5.08 -15.63 1.82
N TYR A 74 3.81 -15.32 1.56
CA TYR A 74 2.93 -16.19 0.78
C TYR A 74 2.56 -15.64 -0.61
N PHE A 75 2.65 -14.33 -0.85
CA PHE A 75 2.39 -13.79 -2.18
C PHE A 75 3.60 -13.95 -3.10
N HIS A 76 3.33 -13.85 -4.41
CA HIS A 76 4.36 -13.95 -5.43
C HIS A 76 5.54 -13.01 -5.13
N GLU A 77 6.76 -13.47 -5.41
CA GLU A 77 8.00 -12.78 -5.09
C GLU A 77 8.03 -11.33 -5.59
N SER A 78 7.46 -11.08 -6.78
CA SER A 78 7.34 -9.73 -7.34
C SER A 78 6.51 -8.76 -6.49
N THR A 79 5.48 -9.25 -5.80
CA THR A 79 4.67 -8.44 -4.87
C THR A 79 5.38 -8.31 -3.53
N ALA A 80 5.98 -9.39 -3.02
CA ALA A 80 6.75 -9.33 -1.77
C ALA A 80 7.96 -8.36 -1.87
N ALA A 81 8.60 -8.27 -3.04
CA ALA A 81 9.74 -7.39 -3.28
C ALA A 81 9.42 -5.89 -3.16
N VAL A 82 8.15 -5.48 -3.33
CA VAL A 82 7.77 -4.05 -3.27
C VAL A 82 7.94 -3.46 -1.87
N PHE A 83 7.89 -4.30 -0.83
CA PHE A 83 8.16 -3.88 0.54
C PHE A 83 9.64 -3.53 0.81
N GLN A 84 10.52 -3.76 -0.17
CA GLN A 84 11.93 -3.36 -0.12
C GLN A 84 12.18 -2.05 -0.92
N ASP A 85 11.14 -1.40 -1.45
CA ASP A 85 11.29 -0.13 -2.17
C ASP A 85 11.93 0.91 -1.24
N PRO A 86 13.05 1.57 -1.62
CA PRO A 86 13.76 2.50 -0.76
C PRO A 86 12.96 3.76 -0.42
N ARG A 87 11.87 4.03 -1.14
CA ARG A 87 10.96 5.15 -0.87
C ARG A 87 9.94 4.83 0.22
N LEU A 88 9.82 3.56 0.61
CA LEU A 88 8.80 3.09 1.54
C LEU A 88 9.24 3.25 2.99
N THR A 89 8.35 3.83 3.79
CA THR A 89 8.35 3.74 5.25
C THR A 89 7.06 3.06 5.71
N ILE A 90 7.18 1.99 6.48
CA ILE A 90 6.02 1.30 7.08
C ILE A 90 5.90 1.72 8.54
N VAL A 91 4.71 2.18 8.92
CA VAL A 91 4.38 2.57 10.29
C VAL A 91 3.28 1.64 10.79
N HIS A 92 3.58 0.87 11.83
CA HIS A 92 2.60 -0.01 12.47
C HIS A 92 1.82 0.75 13.53
N ALA A 93 0.71 1.36 13.13
CA ALA A 93 -0.11 2.21 13.99
C ALA A 93 -1.55 2.33 13.49
N ASP A 94 -2.42 2.80 14.39
CA ASP A 94 -3.73 3.30 14.01
C ASP A 94 -3.57 4.55 13.13
N ALA A 95 -4.13 4.53 11.92
CA ALA A 95 -3.95 5.60 10.95
C ALA A 95 -4.63 6.91 11.36
N ALA A 96 -5.77 6.86 12.08
CA ALA A 96 -6.43 8.07 12.56
C ALA A 96 -5.55 8.78 13.60
N LYS A 97 -4.98 8.04 14.55
CA LYS A 97 -4.01 8.57 15.51
C LYS A 97 -2.74 9.07 14.83
N TYR A 98 -2.27 8.39 13.79
CA TYR A 98 -1.12 8.83 13.03
C TYR A 98 -1.37 10.20 12.39
N LEU A 99 -2.54 10.36 11.74
CA LEU A 99 -2.96 11.60 11.10
C LEU A 99 -3.16 12.75 12.10
N GLU A 100 -3.78 12.49 13.26
CA GLU A 100 -3.96 13.51 14.31
C GLU A 100 -2.64 14.14 14.79
N ASN A 101 -1.55 13.38 14.74
CA ASN A 101 -0.24 13.82 15.20
C ASN A 101 0.64 14.42 14.09
N HIS A 102 0.17 14.47 12.84
CA HIS A 102 0.90 14.99 11.69
C HIS A 102 0.05 16.04 10.96
N GLU A 103 0.27 17.32 11.27
CA GLU A 103 -0.32 18.41 10.49
C GLU A 103 0.38 18.53 9.12
N SER A 104 -0.42 18.86 8.09
CA SER A 104 0.04 19.03 6.69
C SER A 104 0.77 20.33 6.44
#